data_AF-A0AA51DH06-F1
#
_entry.id   AF-A0AA51DH06-F1
#
_cell.length_a   1.000
_cell.length_b   1.000
_cell.length_c   1.000
_cell.angle_alpha   90.00
_cell.angle_beta   90.00
_cell.angle_gamma   90.00
#
_symmetry.space_group_name_H-M   'P 1'
#
loop_
_entity.id
_entity.type
_entity.pdbx_description
1 polymer ?
#
loop_
_entity_poly.entity_id
_entity_poly.type
_entity_poly.pdbx_seq_one_letter_code
_entity_poly.pdbx_strand_id
1 'polypeptide(L)'
;MKIIIYGLGSKSKFIESKLKDTHKIIGYTDNNSNIQSFNNFRFYKLEELNSVEYDYIILAIDNAKACKVITKYLIAKYKIDSSKIVDFYHLYNNGVSTQKVDRVMQKS
;
A
#
# COMPACT_ATOMS: atom_id res chain seq x y z
N MET A 1 -4.09 -12.95 6.82
CA MET A 1 -3.88 -12.65 5.38
C MET A 1 -2.41 -12.37 5.13
N LYS A 2 -1.87 -12.74 3.97
CA LYS A 2 -0.50 -12.48 3.51
C LYS A 2 -0.44 -11.15 2.77
N ILE A 3 0.40 -10.24 3.25
CA ILE A 3 0.48 -8.86 2.75
C ILE A 3 1.88 -8.56 2.23
N ILE A 4 1.94 -7.87 1.09
CA ILE A 4 3.14 -7.19 0.61
C ILE A 4 2.96 -5.68 0.79
N ILE A 5 3.99 -4.99 1.26
CA ILE A 5 3.99 -3.53 1.36
C ILE A 5 4.77 -2.94 0.19
N TYR A 6 4.14 -2.05 -0.57
CA TYR A 6 4.78 -1.28 -1.64
C TYR A 6 5.28 0.06 -1.11
N GLY A 7 6.59 0.27 -1.12
CA GLY A 7 7.25 1.49 -0.63
C GLY A 7 8.05 1.25 0.64
N LEU A 8 9.29 1.75 0.68
CA LEU A 8 10.24 1.54 1.79
C LEU A 8 10.36 2.71 2.79
N GLY A 9 9.52 3.74 2.63
CA GLY A 9 9.58 4.96 3.44
C GLY A 9 8.97 4.84 4.84
N SER A 10 8.92 5.94 5.59
CA SER A 10 8.34 5.97 6.94
C SER A 10 6.87 5.50 7.02
N LYS A 11 6.13 5.57 5.91
CA LYS A 11 4.75 5.07 5.83
C LYS A 11 4.64 3.56 5.91
N SER A 12 5.65 2.79 5.50
CA SER A 12 5.62 1.33 5.66
C SER A 12 5.59 0.96 7.14
N LYS A 13 6.48 1.57 7.94
CA LYS A 13 6.51 1.43 9.40
C LYS A 13 5.19 1.83 10.08
N PHE A 14 4.54 2.87 9.56
CA PHE A 14 3.24 3.28 10.07
C PHE A 14 2.17 2.22 9.78
N ILE A 15 2.12 1.67 8.56
CA ILE A 15 1.21 0.59 8.20
C ILE A 15 1.47 -0.66 9.05
N GLU A 16 2.73 -1.05 9.23
CA GLU A 16 3.16 -2.14 10.11
C GLU A 16 2.54 -1.99 11.51
N SER A 17 2.60 -0.79 12.10
CA SER A 17 2.06 -0.52 13.43
C SER A 17 0.53 -0.52 13.54
N LYS A 18 -0.18 -0.52 12.41
CA LYS A 18 -1.64 -0.43 12.34
C LYS A 18 -2.31 -1.73 11.86
N LEU A 19 -1.53 -2.69 11.37
CA LEU A 19 -2.05 -4.00 10.99
C LEU A 19 -2.41 -4.82 12.22
N LYS A 20 -3.53 -5.56 12.16
CA LYS A 20 -3.88 -6.54 13.19
C LYS A 20 -2.92 -7.72 13.13
N ASP A 21 -2.68 -8.36 14.26
CA ASP A 21 -1.76 -9.51 14.40
C ASP A 21 -2.12 -10.71 13.51
N THR A 22 -3.38 -10.82 13.09
CA THR A 22 -3.85 -11.88 12.16
C THR A 22 -3.43 -11.63 10.70
N HIS A 23 -2.90 -10.45 10.39
CA HIS A 23 -2.29 -10.14 9.11
C HIS A 23 -0.78 -10.33 9.19
N LYS A 24 -0.22 -11.04 8.22
CA LYS A 24 1.20 -11.33 8.14
C LYS A 24 1.81 -10.57 6.96
N ILE A 25 2.74 -9.68 7.24
CA ILE A 25 3.60 -9.12 6.21
C ILE A 25 4.57 -10.22 5.77
N ILE A 26 4.59 -10.51 4.49
CA ILE A 26 5.49 -11.53 3.91
C ILE A 26 6.64 -10.92 3.11
N GLY A 27 6.56 -9.62 2.79
CA GLY A 27 7.65 -8.90 2.14
C GLY A 27 7.32 -7.46 1.78
N TYR A 28 8.31 -6.83 1.16
CA TYR A 28 8.24 -5.47 0.65
C TYR A 28 8.52 -5.47 -0.85
N THR A 29 8.07 -4.43 -1.53
CA THR A 29 8.40 -4.17 -2.93
C THR A 29 8.45 -2.67 -3.18
N ASP A 30 9.13 -2.25 -4.24
CA ASP A 30 9.29 -0.86 -4.65
C ASP A 30 9.73 -0.84 -6.14
N ASN A 31 9.57 0.30 -6.83
CA ASN A 31 10.05 0.43 -8.22
C ASN A 31 11.54 0.74 -8.32
N ASN A 32 12.17 1.25 -7.26
CA ASN A 32 13.48 1.90 -7.34
C ASN A 32 14.53 1.31 -6.39
N SER A 33 14.38 0.06 -5.95
CA SER A 33 15.36 -0.56 -5.07
C SER A 33 15.91 -1.88 -5.62
N ASN A 34 17.22 -2.04 -5.55
CA ASN A 34 17.91 -3.31 -5.85
C ASN A 34 18.49 -3.88 -4.55
N ILE A 35 17.62 -4.10 -3.57
CA ILE A 35 17.97 -4.73 -2.29
C ILE A 35 17.35 -6.13 -2.23
N GLN A 36 17.91 -7.01 -1.39
CA GLN A 36 17.39 -8.36 -1.20
C GLN A 36 16.40 -8.46 -0.03
N SER A 37 16.50 -7.55 0.94
CA SER A 37 15.66 -7.54 2.14
C SER A 37 15.47 -6.12 2.68
N PHE A 38 14.38 -5.93 3.41
CA PHE A 38 14.05 -4.70 4.13
C PHE A 38 13.39 -5.07 5.46
N ASN A 39 13.85 -4.51 6.59
CA ASN A 39 13.37 -4.83 7.94
C ASN A 39 13.29 -6.34 8.25
N ASN A 40 14.29 -7.13 7.82
CA ASN A 40 14.33 -8.60 7.95
C ASN A 40 13.28 -9.37 7.13
N PHE A 41 12.52 -8.70 6.27
CA PHE A 41 11.61 -9.33 5.33
C PHE A 41 12.21 -9.37 3.93
N ARG A 42 11.77 -10.33 3.12
CA ARG A 42 12.16 -10.42 1.72
C ARG A 42 11.72 -9.18 0.96
N PHE A 43 12.61 -8.65 0.12
CA PHE A 43 12.25 -7.68 -0.89
C PHE A 43 11.95 -8.44 -2.20
N TYR A 44 10.74 -8.26 -2.72
CA TYR A 44 10.30 -8.84 -3.98
C TYR A 44 10.44 -7.79 -5.08
N LYS A 45 11.11 -8.16 -6.16
CA LYS A 45 11.03 -7.40 -7.41
C LYS A 45 9.61 -7.47 -7.95
N LEU A 46 9.21 -6.43 -8.69
CA LEU A 46 7.85 -6.36 -9.23
C LEU A 46 7.55 -7.53 -10.18
N GLU A 47 8.55 -8.02 -10.89
CA GLU A 47 8.48 -9.17 -11.78
C GLU A 47 8.22 -10.49 -11.02
N GLU A 48 8.65 -10.58 -9.76
CA GLU A 48 8.44 -11.77 -8.91
C GLU A 48 7.03 -11.82 -8.32
N LEU A 49 6.27 -10.71 -8.31
CA LEU A 49 4.98 -10.67 -7.62
C LEU A 49 3.99 -11.72 -8.16
N ASN A 50 4.01 -12.04 -9.45
CA ASN A 50 3.07 -13.03 -10.00
C ASN A 50 3.36 -14.48 -9.56
N SER A 51 4.55 -14.77 -9.04
CA SER A 51 4.91 -16.10 -8.52
C SER A 51 4.81 -16.19 -6.99
N VAL A 52 4.42 -15.11 -6.32
CA VAL A 52 4.32 -15.04 -4.87
C VAL A 52 2.86 -15.12 -4.44
N GLU A 53 2.56 -16.01 -3.50
CA GLU A 53 1.22 -16.13 -2.94
C GLU A 53 0.98 -15.01 -1.90
N TYR A 54 0.16 -14.02 -2.27
CA TYR A 54 -0.30 -12.97 -1.38
C TYR A 54 -1.77 -12.61 -1.66
N ASP A 55 -2.41 -12.06 -0.62
CA ASP A 55 -3.78 -11.59 -0.68
C ASP A 55 -3.84 -10.14 -1.16
N TYR A 56 -3.00 -9.26 -0.59
CA TYR A 56 -2.99 -7.83 -0.90
C TYR A 56 -1.58 -7.23 -1.02
N ILE A 57 -1.47 -6.20 -1.86
CA ILE A 57 -0.39 -5.21 -1.87
C ILE A 57 -0.93 -3.91 -1.30
N ILE A 58 -0.32 -3.41 -0.22
CA ILE A 58 -0.68 -2.12 0.37
C ILE A 58 0.31 -1.05 -0.11
N LEU A 59 -0.20 0.02 -0.72
CA LEU A 59 0.60 1.16 -1.17
C LEU A 59 0.94 2.08 0.01
N ALA A 60 2.20 2.03 0.48
CA ALA A 60 2.76 2.87 1.51
C ALA A 60 3.30 4.20 0.96
N ILE A 61 2.48 4.91 0.18
CA ILE A 61 2.86 6.14 -0.51
C ILE A 61 2.02 7.29 0.05
N ASP A 62 2.64 8.43 0.37
CA ASP A 62 1.97 9.59 0.97
C ASP A 62 1.46 10.61 -0.04
N ASN A 63 1.12 10.16 -1.25
CA ASN A 63 0.72 11.02 -2.35
C ASN A 63 -0.35 10.34 -3.21
N ALA A 64 -1.57 10.88 -3.18
CA ALA A 64 -2.71 10.34 -3.93
C ALA A 64 -2.47 10.23 -5.45
N LYS A 65 -1.75 11.17 -6.05
CA LYS A 65 -1.42 11.11 -7.49
C LYS A 65 -0.45 9.96 -7.75
N ALA A 66 0.57 9.82 -6.91
CA ALA A 66 1.52 8.72 -7.00
C ALA A 66 0.84 7.36 -6.79
N CYS A 67 -0.06 7.21 -5.79
CA CYS A 67 -0.86 6.00 -5.62
C CYS A 67 -1.60 5.62 -6.91
N LYS A 68 -2.32 6.57 -7.53
CA LYS A 68 -3.05 6.32 -8.79
C LYS A 68 -2.12 5.91 -9.93
N VAL A 69 -0.95 6.54 -10.06
CA VAL A 69 0.04 6.21 -11.09
C VAL A 69 0.59 4.80 -10.86
N ILE A 70 0.98 4.47 -9.63
CA ILE A 70 1.52 3.17 -9.26
C ILE A 70 0.47 2.07 -9.43
N THR A 71 -0.78 2.26 -8.99
CA THR A 71 -1.86 1.30 -9.22
C THR A 71 -2.03 0.99 -10.71
N LYS A 72 -2.10 2.02 -11.56
CA LYS A 72 -2.19 1.83 -13.02
C LYS A 72 -0.97 1.10 -13.59
N TYR A 73 0.22 1.43 -13.11
CA TYR A 73 1.47 0.79 -13.53
C TYR A 73 1.53 -0.70 -13.16
N LEU A 74 1.17 -1.04 -11.92
CA LEU A 74 1.10 -2.42 -11.43
C LEU A 74 0.11 -3.27 -12.24
N ILE A 75 -1.07 -2.72 -12.52
CA ILE A 75 -2.10 -3.41 -13.32
C ILE A 75 -1.63 -3.56 -14.78
N ALA A 76 -1.19 -2.47 -15.41
CA ALA A 76 -0.89 -2.47 -16.83
C ALA A 76 0.33 -3.33 -17.20
N LYS A 77 1.42 -3.17 -16.44
CA LYS A 77 2.71 -3.81 -16.73
C LYS A 77 2.84 -5.19 -16.10
N TYR A 78 2.46 -5.33 -14.83
CA TYR A 78 2.64 -6.56 -14.07
C TYR A 78 1.39 -7.43 -13.99
N LYS A 79 0.26 -6.97 -14.56
CA LYS A 79 -1.02 -7.70 -14.59
C LYS A 79 -1.55 -8.08 -13.20
N ILE A 80 -1.22 -7.26 -12.20
CA ILE A 80 -1.74 -7.43 -10.84
C ILE A 80 -3.23 -7.07 -10.86
N ASP A 81 -4.06 -7.94 -10.28
CA ASP A 81 -5.49 -7.68 -10.11
C ASP A 81 -5.70 -6.43 -9.23
N SER A 82 -6.54 -5.50 -9.72
CA SER A 82 -6.86 -4.27 -8.99
C SER A 82 -7.49 -4.54 -7.63
N SER A 83 -8.21 -5.66 -7.47
CA SER A 83 -8.81 -6.07 -6.20
C SER A 83 -7.77 -6.39 -5.13
N LYS A 84 -6.53 -6.71 -5.53
CA LYS A 84 -5.41 -6.97 -4.64
C LYS A 84 -4.65 -5.71 -4.21
N ILE A 85 -4.94 -4.54 -4.78
CA ILE A 85 -4.19 -3.31 -4.51
C ILE A 85 -4.97 -2.42 -3.55
N VAL A 86 -4.37 -2.11 -2.41
CA VAL A 86 -4.94 -1.27 -1.36
C VAL A 86 -4.23 0.08 -1.32
N ASP A 87 -4.93 1.16 -1.66
CA ASP A 87 -4.44 2.54 -1.51
C ASP A 87 -4.61 3.01 -0.06
N PHE A 88 -3.56 2.80 0.75
CA PHE A 88 -3.59 3.19 2.16
C PHE A 88 -3.78 4.70 2.35
N TYR A 89 -3.20 5.53 1.48
CA TYR A 89 -3.36 6.99 1.56
C TYR A 89 -4.83 7.39 1.45
N HIS A 90 -5.55 6.80 0.49
CA HIS A 90 -6.96 7.07 0.30
C HIS A 90 -7.77 6.62 1.53
N LEU A 91 -7.53 5.41 2.02
CA LEU A 91 -8.25 4.87 3.19
C LEU A 91 -8.00 5.69 4.46
N TYR A 92 -6.74 6.04 4.73
CA TYR A 92 -6.37 6.74 5.95
C TYR A 92 -6.84 8.20 5.96
N ASN A 93 -6.73 8.90 4.82
CA ASN A 93 -7.07 10.32 4.77
C ASN A 93 -8.55 10.58 4.49
N ASN A 94 -9.26 9.68 3.78
CA ASN A 94 -10.68 9.87 3.48
C ASN A 94 -11.60 9.02 4.37
N GLY A 95 -11.07 8.03 5.09
CA GLY A 95 -11.82 7.16 6.00
C GLY A 95 -11.76 7.58 7.46
N VAL A 96 -12.41 8.69 7.84
CA VAL A 96 -12.78 9.05 9.24
C VAL A 96 -11.91 10.10 9.99
N SER A 97 -11.12 10.97 9.34
CA SER A 97 -10.59 12.18 10.04
C SER A 97 -10.55 13.50 9.27
N THR A 98 -11.10 13.56 8.05
CA THR A 98 -11.16 14.81 7.27
C THR A 98 -12.56 15.16 6.78
N GLN A 99 -13.62 14.61 7.41
CA GLN A 99 -14.88 15.34 7.42
C GLN A 99 -14.67 16.59 8.28
N LYS A 100 -14.09 17.63 7.66
CA LYS A 100 -13.99 18.95 8.25
C LYS A 100 -15.40 19.40 8.65
N VAL A 101 -15.46 20.05 9.80
CA VAL A 101 -16.66 20.52 10.52
C VAL A 101 -17.66 21.26 9.61
N ASP A 102 -17.17 21.80 8.51
CA ASP A 102 -17.85 22.50 7.42
C ASP A 102 -19.02 21.71 6.79
N ARG A 103 -19.04 20.36 6.88
CA ARG A 103 -20.18 19.55 6.39
C ARG A 103 -21.38 19.48 7.34
N VAL A 104 -21.19 19.80 8.63
CA VAL A 104 -22.27 19.84 9.65
C VAL A 104 -22.81 21.26 9.84
N MET A 105 -22.04 22.27 9.43
CA MET A 105 -22.44 23.67 9.44
C MET A 105 -23.13 24.04 8.11
N GLN A 106 -24.33 23.49 7.87
CA GLN A 106 -25.27 24.17 6.98
C GLN A 106 -25.80 25.41 7.73
N LYS A 107 -25.49 26.61 7.22
CA LYS A 107 -26.19 27.82 7.66
C LYS A 107 -27.50 27.95 6.90
N SER A 108 -28.52 28.22 7.71
CA SER A 108 -29.93 28.51 7.42
C SER A 108 -30.16 29.56 6.34
#